data_AF-A0A7J4PFA3-F1
#
_entry.id   AF-A0A7J4PFA3-F1
#
_cell.length_a   1.000
_cell.length_b   1.000
_cell.length_c   1.000
_cell.angle_alpha   90.00
_cell.angle_beta   90.00
_cell.angle_gamma   90.00
#
_symmetry.space_group_name_H-M   'P 1'
#
loop_
_entity.id
_entity.type
_entity.pdbx_description
1 polymer ?
#
loop_
_entity_poly.entity_id
_entity_poly.type
_entity_poly.pdbx_seq_one_letter_code
_entity_poly.pdbx_strand_id
1 'polypeptide(L)'
;MNESRTIRNWVATNIEFRSDLEENWLSCLRRNLNPFEFWQYPEETIKSKSGDCEDFAILLCSLLRANGYSPEEVFVALSVEGSTGHAFVAVKEGENYRLIEPQARQSILGFSAWLTDSQLHSFKPEYLFNDLCFLAYSPQRRF
;
A
#
# COMPACT_ATOMS: atom_id res chain seq x y z
N MET A 1 -9.99 -19.89 -6.34
CA MET A 1 -10.21 -18.59 -5.66
C MET A 1 -8.92 -17.80 -5.80
N ASN A 2 -8.92 -16.55 -6.26
CA ASN A 2 -7.67 -15.80 -6.47
C ASN A 2 -7.05 -15.48 -5.09
N GLU A 3 -5.93 -16.12 -4.75
CA GLU A 3 -5.30 -16.06 -3.41
C GLU A 3 -4.98 -14.62 -2.99
N SER A 4 -4.50 -13.80 -3.92
CA SER A 4 -4.24 -12.37 -3.68
C SER A 4 -5.46 -11.59 -3.20
N ARG A 5 -6.66 -11.94 -3.66
CA ARG A 5 -7.93 -11.32 -3.21
C ARG A 5 -8.27 -11.72 -1.78
N THR A 6 -7.98 -12.96 -1.39
CA THR A 6 -8.27 -13.45 -0.04
C THR A 6 -7.40 -12.74 0.98
N ILE A 7 -6.09 -12.61 0.70
CA ILE A 7 -5.15 -11.89 1.55
C ILE A 7 -5.51 -10.41 1.62
N ARG A 8 -5.80 -9.76 0.47
CA ARG A 8 -6.25 -8.36 0.45
C ARG A 8 -7.51 -8.15 1.28
N ASN A 9 -8.49 -9.05 1.17
CA ASN A 9 -9.71 -8.95 1.97
C ASN A 9 -9.45 -9.11 3.46
N TRP A 10 -8.49 -9.96 3.85
CA TRP A 10 -8.09 -10.07 5.24
C TRP A 10 -7.52 -8.75 5.76
N VAL A 11 -6.59 -8.13 5.03
CA VAL A 11 -6.02 -6.81 5.38
C VAL A 11 -7.12 -5.76 5.52
N ALA A 12 -7.95 -5.58 4.49
CA ALA A 12 -9.03 -4.60 4.48
C ALA A 12 -10.07 -4.78 5.59
N THR A 13 -10.19 -6.00 6.15
CA THR A 13 -11.16 -6.32 7.20
C THR A 13 -10.57 -6.21 8.60
N ASN A 14 -9.26 -6.44 8.77
CA ASN A 14 -8.63 -6.55 10.09
C ASN A 14 -7.85 -5.30 10.50
N ILE A 15 -7.55 -4.41 9.55
CA ILE A 15 -6.85 -3.16 9.81
C ILE A 15 -7.84 -2.01 9.58
N GLU A 16 -7.89 -1.07 10.54
CA GLU A 16 -8.68 0.16 10.51
C GLU A 16 -7.86 1.30 9.90
N PHE A 17 -8.45 2.05 8.97
CA PHE A 17 -7.83 3.25 8.43
C PHE A 17 -7.71 4.33 9.51
N ARG A 18 -6.49 4.84 9.72
CA ARG A 18 -6.22 5.98 10.60
C ARG A 18 -5.08 6.79 10.01
N SER A 19 -5.30 8.09 9.82
CA SER A 19 -4.25 9.00 9.38
C SER A 19 -3.20 9.18 10.47
N ASP A 20 -1.94 9.29 10.06
CA ASP A 20 -0.85 9.64 10.96
C ASP A 20 -1.01 10.97 11.70
N LEU A 21 -1.83 11.88 11.18
CA LEU A 21 -2.14 13.14 11.86
C LEU A 21 -2.99 12.95 13.12
N GLU A 22 -3.71 11.82 13.23
CA GLU A 22 -4.62 11.52 14.35
C GLU A 22 -3.96 10.68 15.45
N GLU A 23 -2.83 10.04 15.16
CA GLU A 23 -2.15 9.09 16.05
C GLU A 23 -0.91 9.72 16.72
N ASN A 24 -0.64 9.33 17.97
CA ASN A 24 0.54 9.79 18.70
C ASN A 24 1.64 8.72 18.69
N TRP A 25 2.41 8.68 17.61
CA TRP A 25 3.45 7.69 17.36
C TRP A 25 4.76 7.92 18.14
N LEU A 26 4.72 8.28 19.43
CA LEU A 26 5.92 8.64 20.23
C LEU A 26 7.01 7.56 20.25
N SER A 27 6.63 6.28 20.26
CA SER A 27 7.60 5.18 20.18
C SER A 27 8.36 5.16 18.85
N CYS A 28 7.76 5.73 17.82
CA CYS A 28 8.18 5.67 16.44
C CYS A 28 8.88 6.94 15.95
N LEU A 29 8.70 8.08 16.62
CA LEU A 29 9.45 9.34 16.39
C LEU A 29 10.99 9.17 16.46
N ARG A 30 11.49 8.06 17.02
CA ARG A 30 12.93 7.73 16.99
C ARG A 30 13.44 7.27 15.62
N ARG A 31 12.54 6.81 14.75
CA ARG A 31 12.85 6.26 13.41
C ARG A 31 12.58 7.26 12.29
N ASN A 32 11.80 8.30 12.54
CA ASN A 32 11.37 9.24 11.52
C ASN A 32 11.65 10.70 11.93
N LEU A 33 12.11 11.50 10.97
CA LEU A 33 12.36 12.94 11.16
C LEU A 33 11.09 13.77 10.91
N ASN A 34 10.10 13.22 10.21
CA ASN A 34 8.81 13.84 10.01
C ASN A 34 7.78 13.25 11.00
N PRO A 35 7.20 14.05 11.92
CA PRO A 35 6.19 13.56 12.86
C PRO A 35 4.79 13.42 12.25
N PHE A 36 4.59 13.82 10.99
CA PHE A 36 3.28 13.85 10.32
C PHE A 36 3.06 12.73 9.28
N GLU A 37 4.07 11.90 9.06
CA GLU A 37 4.05 10.79 8.12
C GLU A 37 4.90 9.69 8.75
N PHE A 38 4.35 8.50 8.97
CA PHE A 38 4.99 7.42 9.69
C PHE A 38 4.66 6.06 9.09
N TRP A 39 5.62 5.55 8.33
CA TRP A 39 5.49 4.27 7.65
C TRP A 39 5.76 3.13 8.64
N GLN A 40 4.69 2.43 9.03
CA GLN A 40 4.72 1.27 9.90
C GLN A 40 5.36 0.07 9.20
N TYR A 41 6.10 -0.73 9.98
CA TYR A 41 6.43 -2.09 9.55
C TYR A 41 5.18 -2.98 9.59
N PRO A 42 5.13 -4.08 8.80
CA PRO A 42 3.99 -4.99 8.78
C PRO A 42 3.56 -5.48 10.17
N GLU A 43 4.51 -5.80 11.06
CA GLU A 43 4.22 -6.22 12.42
C GLU A 43 3.63 -5.12 13.31
N GLU A 44 3.97 -3.85 13.04
CA GLU A 44 3.43 -2.69 13.73
C GLU A 44 1.96 -2.51 13.33
N THR A 45 1.66 -2.52 12.03
CA THR A 45 0.30 -2.46 11.48
C THR A 45 -0.58 -3.60 12.01
N ILE A 46 -0.06 -4.83 12.08
CA ILE A 46 -0.80 -5.98 12.64
C ILE A 46 -1.08 -5.77 14.15
N LYS A 47 -0.13 -5.21 14.89
CA LYS A 47 -0.24 -5.03 16.34
C LYS A 47 -1.17 -3.89 16.72
N SER A 48 -1.07 -2.75 16.04
CA SER A 48 -1.95 -1.59 16.21
C SER A 48 -3.35 -1.89 15.68
N LYS A 49 -3.45 -2.75 14.65
CA LYS A 49 -4.64 -2.96 13.82
C LYS A 49 -5.10 -1.67 13.14
N SER A 50 -4.18 -0.74 12.90
CA SER A 50 -4.46 0.52 12.24
C SER A 50 -3.27 1.03 11.44
N GLY A 51 -3.55 1.91 10.48
CA GLY A 51 -2.59 2.62 9.64
C GLY A 51 -3.31 3.34 8.50
N ASP A 52 -2.59 4.02 7.63
CA ASP A 52 -3.14 4.63 6.42
C ASP A 52 -2.60 3.97 5.15
N CYS A 53 -2.55 4.70 4.03
CA CYS A 53 -2.48 4.08 2.72
C CYS A 53 -1.22 3.22 2.51
N GLU A 54 -0.06 3.71 2.94
CA GLU A 54 1.22 3.03 2.79
C GLU A 54 1.36 1.87 3.75
N ASP A 55 0.85 1.98 4.98
CA ASP A 55 0.92 0.92 5.98
C ASP A 55 0.18 -0.32 5.50
N PHE A 56 -1.00 -0.09 4.93
CA PHE A 56 -1.79 -1.13 4.29
C PHE A 56 -1.07 -1.74 3.08
N ALA A 57 -0.48 -0.90 2.23
CA ALA A 57 0.22 -1.36 1.04
C ALA A 57 1.47 -2.17 1.40
N ILE A 58 2.26 -1.72 2.38
CA ILE A 58 3.44 -2.40 2.91
C ILE A 58 3.03 -3.77 3.49
N LEU A 59 2.03 -3.80 4.37
CA LEU A 59 1.54 -5.05 4.95
C LEU A 59 1.05 -6.03 3.87
N LEU A 60 0.22 -5.57 2.92
CA LEU A 60 -0.29 -6.42 1.85
C LEU A 60 0.83 -6.94 0.95
N CYS A 61 1.78 -6.08 0.56
CA CYS A 61 2.95 -6.47 -0.22
C CYS A 61 3.75 -7.56 0.52
N SER A 62 4.06 -7.37 1.80
CA SER A 62 4.78 -8.36 2.61
C SER A 62 4.03 -9.69 2.74
N LEU A 63 2.71 -9.68 2.90
CA LEU A 63 1.91 -10.91 2.96
C LEU A 63 1.88 -11.65 1.62
N LEU A 64 1.79 -10.93 0.50
CA LEU A 64 1.88 -11.54 -0.83
C LEU A 64 3.27 -12.14 -1.10
N ARG A 65 4.33 -11.43 -0.71
CA ARG A 65 5.72 -11.94 -0.74
C ARG A 65 5.84 -13.24 0.08
N ALA A 66 5.28 -13.25 1.29
CA ALA A 66 5.25 -14.44 2.15
C ALA A 66 4.40 -15.59 1.56
N ASN A 67 3.38 -15.28 0.75
CA ASN A 67 2.57 -16.25 0.01
C ASN A 67 3.24 -16.75 -1.29
N GLY A 68 4.49 -16.36 -1.56
CA GLY A 68 5.30 -16.91 -2.64
C GLY A 68 5.44 -16.04 -3.90
N TYR A 69 4.91 -14.80 -3.90
CA TYR A 69 5.19 -13.86 -4.97
C TYR A 69 6.68 -13.46 -4.96
N SER A 70 7.33 -13.47 -6.11
CA SER A 70 8.74 -13.08 -6.23
C SER A 70 8.93 -11.57 -6.04
N PRO A 71 10.17 -11.11 -5.74
CA PRO A 71 10.46 -9.68 -5.62
C PRO A 71 10.27 -8.91 -6.92
N GLU A 72 10.21 -9.61 -8.06
CA GLU A 72 9.97 -9.02 -9.38
C GLU A 72 8.48 -8.96 -9.74
N GLU A 73 7.62 -9.57 -8.91
CA GLU A 73 6.19 -9.72 -9.18
C GLU A 73 5.29 -8.82 -8.33
N VAL A 74 5.72 -8.38 -7.15
CA VAL A 74 4.86 -7.59 -6.26
C VAL A 74 5.61 -6.43 -5.61
N PHE A 75 4.94 -5.28 -5.59
CA PHE A 75 5.50 -4.01 -5.15
C PHE A 75 4.44 -3.21 -4.40
N VAL A 76 4.90 -2.42 -3.43
CA VAL A 76 4.19 -1.20 -3.04
C VAL A 76 4.39 -0.19 -4.15
N ALA A 77 3.31 0.47 -4.55
CA ALA A 77 3.27 1.50 -5.57
C ALA A 77 2.89 2.84 -4.95
N LEU A 78 3.63 3.88 -5.28
CA LEU A 78 3.38 5.26 -4.85
C LEU A 78 2.96 6.08 -6.05
N SER A 79 1.90 6.87 -5.90
CA SER A 79 1.43 7.84 -6.89
C SER A 79 1.24 9.19 -6.23
N VAL A 80 1.64 10.27 -6.89
CA VAL A 80 1.36 11.64 -6.44
C VAL A 80 0.53 12.36 -7.50
N GLU A 81 -0.66 12.81 -7.13
CA GLU A 81 -1.51 13.66 -7.99
C GLU A 81 -1.69 15.02 -7.32
N GLY A 82 -1.01 16.04 -7.86
CA GLY A 82 -1.02 17.38 -7.28
C GLY A 82 -0.37 17.39 -5.89
N SER A 83 -1.17 17.66 -4.85
CA SER A 83 -0.74 17.65 -3.45
C SER A 83 -1.11 16.36 -2.70
N THR A 84 -1.69 15.38 -3.38
CA THR A 84 -2.22 14.16 -2.77
C THR A 84 -1.34 12.97 -3.15
N GLY A 85 -0.70 12.36 -2.15
CA GLY A 85 -0.06 11.06 -2.29
C GLY A 85 -1.06 9.92 -2.06
N HIS A 86 -0.86 8.79 -2.74
CA HIS A 86 -1.57 7.55 -2.44
C HIS A 86 -0.64 6.35 -2.64
N ALA A 87 -0.74 5.38 -1.73
CA ALA A 87 0.00 4.13 -1.80
C ALA A 87 -0.96 2.93 -1.98
N PHE A 88 -0.57 2.00 -2.83
CA PHE A 88 -1.33 0.79 -3.15
C PHE A 88 -0.38 -0.34 -3.55
N VAL A 89 -0.89 -1.52 -3.94
CA VAL A 89 -0.05 -2.65 -4.37
C VAL A 89 -0.14 -2.84 -5.88
N ALA A 90 1.00 -3.04 -6.52
CA ALA A 90 1.10 -3.43 -7.92
C ALA A 90 1.61 -4.86 -8.03
N VAL A 91 0.84 -5.72 -8.70
CA VAL A 91 1.25 -7.09 -9.04
C VAL A 91 1.52 -7.17 -10.54
N LYS A 92 2.72 -7.60 -10.91
CA LYS A 92 3.12 -7.78 -12.31
C LYS A 92 2.39 -8.97 -12.91
N GLU A 93 1.76 -8.77 -14.06
CA GLU A 93 1.05 -9.79 -14.85
C GLU A 93 1.54 -9.69 -16.31
N GLY A 94 2.63 -10.41 -16.60
CA GLY A 94 3.33 -10.29 -17.88
C GLY A 94 4.01 -8.92 -18.03
N GLU A 95 3.63 -8.18 -19.07
CA GLU A 95 4.14 -6.81 -19.32
C GLU A 95 3.33 -5.72 -18.58
N ASN A 96 2.21 -6.08 -17.94
CA ASN A 96 1.30 -5.15 -17.29
C ASN A 96 1.38 -5.27 -15.76
N TYR A 97 0.79 -4.30 -15.07
CA TYR A 97 0.54 -4.37 -13.63
C TYR A 97 -0.95 -4.39 -13.34
N ARG A 98 -1.38 -5.33 -12.51
CA ARG A 98 -2.67 -5.27 -11.84
C ARG A 98 -2.51 -4.49 -10.54
N LEU A 99 -3.22 -3.39 -10.44
CA LEU A 99 -3.24 -2.55 -9.24
C LEU A 99 -4.29 -3.09 -8.26
N ILE A 100 -3.95 -3.09 -6.98
CA ILE A 100 -4.78 -3.61 -5.90
C ILE A 100 -4.88 -2.54 -4.84
N GLU A 101 -6.11 -2.12 -4.53
CA GLU A 101 -6.39 -1.20 -3.44
C GLU A 101 -6.48 -1.99 -2.13
N PRO A 102 -5.51 -1.82 -1.21
CA PRO A 102 -5.50 -2.58 0.03
C PRO A 102 -6.70 -2.28 0.94
N GLN A 103 -7.26 -1.07 0.84
CA GLN A 103 -8.30 -0.55 1.74
C GLN A 103 -9.71 -0.73 1.17
N ALA A 104 -9.89 -1.56 0.13
CA ALA A 104 -11.09 -1.57 -0.73
C ALA A 104 -12.43 -1.94 -0.08
N ARG A 105 -12.48 -2.09 1.24
CA ARG A 105 -13.67 -2.38 2.04
C ARG A 105 -13.87 -1.40 3.18
N GLN A 106 -13.14 -0.29 3.19
CA GLN A 106 -13.24 0.72 4.23
C GLN A 106 -13.90 1.98 3.71
N SER A 107 -14.70 2.60 4.58
CA SER A 107 -15.26 3.93 4.36
C SER A 107 -14.31 4.94 4.97
N ILE A 108 -13.51 5.61 4.13
CA ILE A 108 -12.58 6.66 4.59
C ILE A 108 -13.34 8.00 4.57
N LEU A 109 -13.38 8.72 5.69
CA LEU A 109 -13.93 10.08 5.74
C LEU A 109 -12.95 11.04 5.06
N GLY A 110 -13.39 11.76 4.03
CA GLY A 110 -12.56 12.75 3.30
C GLY A 110 -12.19 12.33 1.87
N PHE A 111 -12.16 11.02 1.58
CA PHE A 111 -12.22 10.49 0.21
C PHE A 111 -13.60 9.84 0.03
N SER A 112 -14.49 10.49 -0.71
CA SER A 112 -15.82 9.93 -0.94
C SER A 112 -15.72 8.55 -1.59
N ALA A 113 -16.27 7.54 -0.90
CA ALA A 113 -16.57 6.19 -1.37
C ALA A 113 -15.36 5.28 -1.61
N TRP A 114 -15.26 4.26 -0.75
CA TRP A 114 -14.79 2.90 -1.06
C TRP A 114 -13.75 2.86 -2.19
N LEU A 115 -12.52 3.33 -1.98
CA LEU A 115 -11.49 3.19 -3.02
C LEU A 115 -11.46 1.71 -3.43
N THR A 116 -11.86 1.39 -4.64
CA THR A 116 -11.86 0.04 -5.19
C THR A 116 -10.67 -0.11 -6.11
N ASP A 117 -10.28 -1.35 -6.41
CA ASP A 117 -9.30 -1.62 -7.47
C ASP A 117 -9.66 -0.88 -8.78
N SER A 118 -10.97 -0.70 -9.06
CA SER A 118 -11.42 0.02 -10.24
C SER A 118 -11.14 1.51 -10.20
N GLN A 119 -11.08 2.17 -9.04
CA GLN A 119 -10.76 3.59 -8.91
C GLN A 119 -9.25 3.88 -9.01
N LEU A 120 -8.40 2.86 -8.92
CA LEU A 120 -6.95 3.02 -9.13
C LEU A 120 -6.59 3.39 -10.58
N HIS A 121 -7.52 3.32 -11.54
CA HIS A 121 -7.25 3.68 -12.95
C HIS A 121 -6.82 5.14 -13.16
N SER A 122 -7.17 6.06 -12.24
CA SER A 122 -6.72 7.45 -12.29
C SER A 122 -5.28 7.62 -11.78
N PHE A 123 -4.81 6.69 -10.95
CA PHE A 123 -3.47 6.73 -10.37
C PHE A 123 -2.46 6.11 -11.32
N LYS A 124 -1.31 6.77 -11.47
CA LYS A 124 -0.17 6.26 -12.23
C LYS A 124 0.97 6.08 -11.24
N PRO A 125 1.41 4.83 -10.97
CA PRO A 125 2.58 4.62 -10.14
C PRO A 125 3.74 5.47 -10.64
N GLU A 126 4.40 6.20 -9.74
CA GLU A 126 5.65 6.91 -10.00
C GLU A 126 6.84 6.17 -9.43
N TYR A 127 6.62 5.44 -8.33
CA TYR A 127 7.64 4.61 -7.71
C TYR A 127 7.04 3.25 -7.34
N LEU A 128 7.87 2.22 -7.46
CA LEU A 128 7.58 0.87 -7.02
C LEU A 128 8.68 0.44 -6.05
N PHE A 129 8.34 -0.20 -4.95
CA PHE A 129 9.34 -0.76 -4.04
C PHE A 129 8.87 -2.02 -3.32
N ASN A 130 9.83 -2.77 -2.82
CA ASN A 130 9.63 -3.85 -1.85
C ASN A 130 10.89 -4.02 -1.00
N ASP A 131 11.02 -5.15 -0.31
CA ASP A 131 12.13 -5.49 0.57
C ASP A 131 13.51 -5.54 -0.13
N LEU A 132 13.56 -5.64 -1.46
CA LEU A 132 14.80 -5.78 -2.22
C LEU A 132 15.10 -4.66 -3.21
N CYS A 133 14.09 -3.88 -3.62
CA CYS A 133 14.29 -2.89 -4.67
C CYS A 133 13.44 -1.63 -4.49
N PHE A 134 13.93 -0.55 -5.08
CA PHE A 134 13.24 0.72 -5.24
C PHE A 134 13.43 1.17 -6.70
N LEU A 135 12.31 1.37 -7.41
CA LEU A 135 12.27 1.60 -8.84
C LEU A 135 11.47 2.85 -9.13
N ALA A 136 12.04 3.79 -9.88
CA ALA A 136 11.25 4.82 -10.54
C ALA A 136 10.43 4.16 -11.66
N TYR A 137 9.12 4.28 -11.59
CA TYR A 137 8.22 3.79 -12.62
C TYR A 137 8.40 4.64 -13.88
N SER A 138 8.75 3.98 -14.98
CA SER A 138 8.77 4.59 -16.30
C SER A 138 7.81 3.82 -17.19
N PRO A 139 6.81 4.47 -17.81
CA PRO A 139 5.93 3.81 -18.78
C PRO A 139 6.67 3.16 -19.95
N GLN A 140 7.96 3.47 -20.12
CA GLN A 140 8.80 3.07 -21.25
C GLN A 140 9.86 2.02 -20.87
N ARG A 141 10.06 1.71 -19.57
CA ARG A 141 10.98 0.64 -19.15
C ARG A 141 10.29 -0.71 -19.25
N ARG A 142 10.53 -1.39 -20.38
CA ARG A 142 10.36 -2.84 -20.51
C ARG A 142 11.47 -3.53 -19.71
N PHE A 143 11.09 -4.44 -18.80
CA PHE A 143 12.01 -5.34 -18.10
C PHE A 143 12.14 -6.64 -18.87
#